data_AF-A0A815VZT9-F1
#
_entry.id   AF-A0A815VZT9-F1
#
_cell.length_a   1.000
_cell.length_b   1.000
_cell.length_c   1.000
_cell.angle_alpha   90.00
_cell.angle_beta   90.00
_cell.angle_gamma   90.00
#
_symmetry.space_group_name_H-M   'P 1'
#
loop_
_entity.id
_entity.type
_entity.pdbx_description
1 polymer ?
#
loop_
_entity_poly.entity_id
_entity_poly.type
_entity_poly.pdbx_seq_one_letter_code
_entity_poly.pdbx_strand_id
1 'polypeptide(L)'
;ATVEHHRNSYSDLPSVGVTIAVNDDELVFRIKDRGGGMPRSLLDKVFDYHFSSSHSADNATSLSYTDFESQLYDQLVTRDHTNKISGYGFGVPTSRAYCEYLNGSLTIETMYGIGTDVYARVGLLTSENRVIRL
;
A
#
# COMPACT_ATOMS: atom_id res chain seq x y z
N ALA A 1 0.05 0.77 9.96
CA ALA A 1 -0.83 -0.41 10.09
C ALA A 1 -0.55 -1.21 11.37
N THR A 2 0.40 -2.15 11.41
CA THR A 2 0.59 -3.07 12.57
C THR A 2 0.76 -2.38 13.93
N VAL A 3 1.64 -1.38 14.00
CA VAL A 3 1.90 -0.62 15.24
C VAL A 3 0.67 0.18 15.68
N GLU A 4 -0.06 0.76 14.73
CA GLU A 4 -1.27 1.56 15.01
C GLU A 4 -2.45 0.70 15.45
N HIS A 5 -2.53 -0.54 14.98
CA HIS A 5 -3.52 -1.52 15.40
C HIS A 5 -3.22 -2.06 16.81
N HIS A 6 -1.94 -2.22 17.16
CA HIS A 6 -1.48 -2.77 18.44
C HIS A 6 -1.01 -1.70 19.45
N ARG A 7 -1.62 -0.51 19.45
CA ARG A 7 -1.22 0.59 20.37
C ARG A 7 -1.23 0.22 21.86
N ASN A 8 -1.99 -0.79 22.26
CA ASN A 8 -2.05 -1.24 23.65
C ASN A 8 -0.98 -2.28 24.02
N SER A 9 -0.20 -2.76 23.04
CA SER A 9 0.73 -3.87 23.19
C SER A 9 2.03 -3.63 22.42
N TYR A 10 2.69 -2.49 22.68
CA TYR A 10 3.97 -2.14 22.05
C TYR A 10 5.11 -3.11 22.36
N SER A 11 5.03 -3.85 23.48
CA SER A 11 6.03 -4.84 23.89
C SER A 11 5.95 -6.15 23.10
N ASP A 12 4.83 -6.41 22.42
CA ASP A 12 4.57 -7.66 21.69
C ASP A 12 3.88 -7.35 20.35
N LEU A 13 4.65 -6.76 19.44
CA LEU A 13 4.16 -6.44 18.10
C LEU A 13 4.34 -7.66 17.18
N PRO A 14 3.27 -8.09 16.47
CA PRO A 14 3.42 -9.19 15.52
C PRO A 14 4.34 -8.79 14.37
N SER A 15 5.22 -9.71 13.97
CA SER A 15 6.17 -9.49 12.88
C SER A 15 5.46 -9.34 11.54
N VAL A 16 5.98 -8.43 10.69
CA VAL A 16 5.63 -8.41 9.26
C VAL A 16 6.37 -9.55 8.56
N GLY A 17 5.61 -10.45 7.94
CA GLY A 17 6.16 -11.61 7.24
C GLY A 17 6.41 -11.31 5.77
N VAL A 18 7.59 -11.62 5.25
CA VAL A 18 7.89 -11.52 3.82
C VAL A 18 8.20 -12.93 3.29
N THR A 19 7.54 -13.31 2.20
CA THR A 19 7.85 -14.54 1.46
C THR A 19 8.28 -14.15 0.06
N ILE A 20 9.41 -14.69 -0.39
CA ILE A 20 9.93 -14.49 -1.74
C ILE A 20 9.80 -15.83 -2.46
N ALA A 21 9.18 -15.83 -3.63
CA ALA A 21 9.09 -16.98 -4.51
C ALA A 21 9.61 -16.60 -5.90
N VAL A 22 10.37 -17.49 -6.51
CA VAL A 22 10.94 -17.30 -7.85
C VAL A 22 10.45 -18.44 -8.71
N ASN A 23 9.83 -18.10 -9.83
CA ASN A 23 9.48 -19.00 -10.91
C ASN A 23 10.37 -18.67 -12.12
N ASP A 24 10.32 -19.47 -13.18
CA ASP A 24 11.13 -19.24 -14.39
C ASP A 24 10.79 -17.90 -15.06
N ASP A 25 9.54 -17.43 -14.94
CA ASP A 25 9.02 -16.23 -15.61
C ASP A 25 8.74 -15.05 -14.68
N GLU A 26 8.66 -15.25 -13.36
CA GLU A 26 8.26 -14.19 -12.41
C GLU A 26 8.95 -14.29 -11.04
N LEU A 27 9.15 -13.13 -10.43
CA LEU A 27 9.55 -12.95 -9.04
C LEU A 27 8.35 -12.45 -8.24
N VAL A 28 8.00 -13.14 -7.16
CA VAL A 28 6.84 -12.82 -6.32
C VAL A 28 7.27 -12.49 -4.90
N PHE A 29 6.90 -11.30 -4.43
CA PHE A 29 6.98 -10.88 -3.05
C PHE A 29 5.60 -10.95 -2.42
N ARG A 30 5.45 -11.74 -1.35
CA ARG A 30 4.27 -11.73 -0.50
C ARG A 30 4.62 -11.05 0.82
N ILE A 31 4.04 -9.89 1.08
CA ILE A 31 4.21 -9.13 2.30
C ILE A 31 2.93 -9.29 3.13
N LYS A 32 3.04 -9.79 4.35
CA LYS A 32 1.92 -10.01 5.26
C LYS A 32 2.07 -9.18 6.51
N ASP A 33 1.02 -8.49 6.89
CA ASP A 33 0.95 -7.80 8.16
C ASP A 33 -0.15 -8.36 9.08
N ARG A 34 -0.17 -7.86 10.31
CA ARG A 34 -1.28 -8.01 11.26
C ARG A 34 -1.81 -6.63 11.64
N GLY A 35 -2.08 -5.81 10.62
CA GLY A 35 -2.50 -4.43 10.76
C GLY A 35 -4.00 -4.23 11.02
N GLY A 36 -4.75 -5.30 11.26
CA GLY A 36 -6.22 -5.24 11.39
C GLY A 36 -6.98 -5.26 10.07
N GLY A 37 -6.29 -5.22 8.92
CA GLY A 37 -6.91 -5.33 7.60
C GLY A 37 -7.80 -4.15 7.21
N MET A 38 -8.39 -4.24 6.01
CA MET A 38 -9.26 -3.22 5.41
C MET A 38 -10.65 -3.80 5.10
N PRO A 39 -11.74 -3.02 5.23
CA PRO A 39 -13.05 -3.44 4.73
C PRO A 39 -13.01 -3.73 3.23
N ARG A 40 -13.69 -4.80 2.81
CA ARG A 40 -13.70 -5.23 1.40
C ARG A 40 -14.24 -4.15 0.44
N SER A 41 -15.14 -3.28 0.92
CA SER A 41 -15.69 -2.15 0.16
C SER A 41 -14.66 -1.07 -0.22
N LEU A 42 -13.49 -1.06 0.41
CA LEU A 42 -12.41 -0.11 0.13
C LEU A 42 -11.30 -0.71 -0.74
N LEU A 43 -11.33 -2.01 -1.02
CA LEU A 43 -10.30 -2.67 -1.83
C LEU A 43 -10.20 -2.10 -3.23
N ASP A 44 -11.32 -1.74 -3.85
CA ASP A 44 -11.29 -1.17 -5.21
C ASP A 44 -10.70 0.25 -5.19
N LYS A 45 -10.97 1.01 -4.12
CA LYS A 45 -10.51 2.40 -3.96
C LYS A 45 -9.04 2.53 -3.61
N VAL A 46 -8.41 1.49 -3.06
CA VAL A 46 -7.00 1.54 -2.64
C VAL A 46 -6.04 1.78 -3.79
N PHE A 47 -6.48 1.51 -5.02
CA PHE A 47 -5.74 1.76 -6.25
C PHE A 47 -6.05 3.12 -6.89
N ASP A 48 -6.94 3.93 -6.31
CA ASP A 48 -7.18 5.29 -6.78
C ASP A 48 -6.07 6.22 -6.27
N TYR A 49 -5.54 7.05 -7.16
CA TYR A 49 -4.63 8.13 -6.74
C TYR A 49 -5.34 9.08 -5.78
N HIS A 50 -4.59 9.58 -4.79
CA HIS A 50 -5.11 10.42 -3.70
C HIS A 50 -6.08 9.72 -2.74
N PHE A 51 -6.27 8.41 -2.82
CA PHE A 51 -6.99 7.68 -1.79
C PHE A 51 -6.12 7.51 -0.53
N SER A 52 -6.58 8.03 0.61
CA SER A 52 -5.86 7.92 1.88
C SER A 52 -6.83 7.63 3.02
N SER A 53 -6.52 6.62 3.83
CA SER A 53 -7.26 6.30 5.05
C SER A 53 -6.75 7.07 6.27
N SER A 54 -5.79 7.99 6.09
CA SER A 54 -5.04 8.58 7.19
C SER A 54 -5.76 9.76 7.85
N HIS A 55 -6.77 10.34 7.19
CA HIS A 55 -7.70 11.30 7.81
C HIS A 55 -9.15 11.02 7.39
N SER A 56 -10.04 11.13 8.38
CA SER A 56 -11.47 10.76 8.36
C SER A 56 -11.74 9.27 8.58
N ALA A 57 -11.70 8.88 9.86
CA ALA A 57 -12.37 7.68 10.36
C ALA A 57 -13.88 7.66 10.05
N ASP A 58 -14.44 8.78 9.58
CA ASP A 58 -15.86 8.91 9.29
C ASP A 58 -16.21 8.86 7.80
N ASN A 59 -15.27 9.06 6.86
CA ASN A 59 -15.55 8.98 5.41
C ASN A 59 -14.26 8.75 4.60
N ALA A 60 -14.04 7.52 4.14
CA ALA A 60 -13.01 7.18 3.16
C ALA A 60 -13.42 7.71 1.77
N THR A 61 -13.31 9.02 1.58
CA THR A 61 -13.55 9.74 0.33
C THR A 61 -12.23 10.05 -0.36
N SER A 62 -12.25 10.02 -1.70
CA SER A 62 -11.21 10.62 -2.53
C SER A 62 -10.89 12.02 -2.00
N LEU A 63 -9.61 12.29 -1.70
CA LEU A 63 -9.17 13.61 -1.25
C LEU A 63 -9.46 14.62 -2.37
N SER A 64 -10.19 15.69 -2.05
CA SER A 64 -10.39 16.78 -3.00
C SER A 64 -9.07 17.54 -3.23
N TYR A 65 -8.92 18.20 -4.37
CA TYR A 65 -7.74 19.03 -4.67
C TYR A 65 -7.46 20.06 -3.54
N THR A 66 -8.51 20.59 -2.94
CA THR A 66 -8.44 21.51 -1.80
C THR A 66 -7.91 20.86 -0.53
N ASP A 67 -8.24 19.59 -0.27
CA ASP A 67 -7.73 18.85 0.89
C ASP A 67 -6.23 18.54 0.73
N PHE A 68 -5.78 18.30 -0.50
CA PHE A 68 -4.38 18.04 -0.84
C PHE A 68 -3.51 19.30 -0.64
N GLU A 69 -3.93 20.46 -1.15
CA GLU A 69 -3.24 21.74 -0.93
C GLU A 69 -3.17 22.10 0.56
N SER A 70 -4.25 21.85 1.31
CA SER A 70 -4.28 22.06 2.75
C SER A 70 -3.30 21.16 3.51
N GLN A 71 -3.13 19.89 3.09
CA GLN A 71 -2.17 18.96 3.70
C GLN A 71 -0.71 19.36 3.42
N LEU A 72 -0.43 19.81 2.18
CA LEU A 72 0.89 20.35 1.82
C LEU A 72 1.19 21.60 2.63
N TYR A 73 0.21 22.51 2.77
CA TYR A 73 0.35 23.73 3.55
C TYR A 73 0.58 23.45 5.05
N ASP A 74 -0.13 22.48 5.62
CA ASP A 74 0.09 22.09 7.02
C ASP A 74 1.50 21.54 7.22
N GLN A 75 1.98 20.61 6.36
CA GLN A 75 3.34 20.07 6.47
C GLN A 75 4.46 21.11 6.30
N LEU A 76 4.25 22.19 5.53
CA LEU A 76 5.25 23.25 5.35
C LEU A 76 5.19 24.34 6.43
N VAL A 77 4.03 24.57 7.07
CA VAL A 77 3.87 25.60 8.12
C VAL A 77 4.05 25.02 9.51
N THR A 78 3.40 23.90 9.82
CA THR A 78 3.54 23.19 11.09
C THR A 78 4.67 22.18 10.93
N ARG A 79 5.88 22.55 11.38
CA ARG A 79 7.07 21.67 11.43
C ARG A 79 6.90 20.48 12.40
N ASP A 80 5.67 20.05 12.64
CA ASP A 80 5.36 18.89 13.45
C ASP A 80 5.54 17.66 12.56
N HIS A 81 6.80 17.23 12.45
CA HIS A 81 7.23 16.01 11.77
C HIS A 81 6.73 14.76 12.52
N THR A 82 5.44 14.67 12.82
CA THR A 82 4.84 13.50 13.48
C THR A 82 4.73 12.33 12.51
N ASN A 83 5.86 11.86 11.96
CA ASN A 83 6.13 10.52 11.46
C ASN A 83 4.99 9.82 10.71
N LYS A 84 4.15 10.56 9.99
CA LYS A 84 2.98 10.00 9.32
C LYS A 84 3.46 9.52 7.96
N ILE A 85 3.91 8.26 7.96
CA ILE A 85 4.45 7.55 6.78
C ILE A 85 3.37 7.36 5.69
N SER A 86 2.09 7.57 6.02
CA SER A 86 0.95 7.55 5.08
C SER A 86 0.29 8.92 4.99
N GLY A 87 0.18 9.49 3.78
CA GLY A 87 -0.33 10.85 3.63
C GLY A 87 -1.14 11.05 2.35
N TYR A 88 -0.50 10.88 1.21
CA TYR A 88 -1.00 11.43 -0.05
C TYR A 88 -1.71 10.44 -0.98
N GLY A 89 -1.81 9.16 -0.61
CA GLY A 89 -2.56 8.18 -1.42
C GLY A 89 -1.93 7.82 -2.77
N PHE A 90 -0.61 7.96 -2.90
CA PHE A 90 0.11 7.60 -4.14
C PHE A 90 0.80 6.24 -4.07
N GLY A 91 1.11 5.73 -2.87
CA GLY A 91 2.00 4.57 -2.71
C GLY A 91 1.49 3.32 -3.44
N VAL A 92 0.30 2.85 -3.09
CA VAL A 92 -0.30 1.64 -3.67
C VAL A 92 -0.50 1.73 -5.19
N PRO A 93 -1.15 2.78 -5.75
CA PRO A 93 -1.29 2.90 -7.20
C PRO A 93 0.05 2.99 -7.93
N THR A 94 1.03 3.70 -7.37
CA THR A 94 2.37 3.82 -7.96
C THR A 94 3.10 2.47 -7.94
N SER A 95 3.05 1.74 -6.82
CA SER A 95 3.63 0.39 -6.74
C SER A 95 3.01 -0.57 -7.76
N ARG A 96 1.70 -0.47 -8.00
CA ARG A 96 1.02 -1.25 -9.04
C ARG A 96 1.51 -0.89 -10.43
N ALA A 97 1.60 0.40 -10.74
CA ALA A 97 2.13 0.87 -12.03
C ALA A 97 3.56 0.36 -12.28
N TYR A 98 4.42 0.34 -11.26
CA TYR A 98 5.76 -0.25 -11.36
C TYR A 98 5.73 -1.76 -11.65
N CYS A 99 4.85 -2.52 -10.99
CA CYS A 99 4.71 -3.95 -11.24
C CYS A 99 4.21 -4.21 -12.67
N GLU A 100 3.19 -3.48 -13.13
CA GLU A 100 2.63 -3.59 -14.48
C GLU A 100 3.64 -3.19 -15.56
N TYR A 101 4.43 -2.14 -15.34
CA TYR A 101 5.52 -1.73 -16.23
C TYR A 101 6.55 -2.85 -16.44
N LEU A 102 6.83 -3.62 -15.38
CA LEU A 102 7.71 -4.78 -15.40
C LEU A 102 6.96 -6.08 -15.74
N ASN A 103 5.84 -5.98 -16.48
CA ASN A 103 5.05 -7.10 -16.96
C ASN A 103 4.59 -8.07 -15.83
N GLY A 104 4.34 -7.51 -14.66
CA GLY A 104 3.85 -8.20 -13.47
C GLY A 104 2.51 -7.64 -12.99
N SER A 105 2.22 -7.77 -11.70
CA SER A 105 0.97 -7.27 -11.09
C SER A 105 1.11 -7.05 -9.59
N LEU A 106 0.23 -6.21 -9.01
CA LEU A 106 0.12 -6.00 -7.57
C LEU A 106 -1.31 -6.38 -7.13
N THR A 107 -1.44 -7.39 -6.28
CA THR A 107 -2.74 -7.77 -5.71
C THR A 107 -2.73 -7.66 -4.19
N ILE A 108 -3.89 -7.33 -3.61
CA ILE A 108 -4.06 -7.13 -2.18
C ILE A 108 -5.18 -8.04 -1.71
N GLU A 109 -4.87 -8.92 -0.77
CA GLU A 109 -5.82 -9.78 -0.08
C GLU A 109 -5.90 -9.33 1.37
N THR A 110 -7.08 -8.92 1.83
CA THR A 110 -7.25 -8.40 3.19
C THR A 110 -8.29 -9.19 3.96
N MET A 111 -8.00 -9.42 5.23
CA MET A 111 -8.91 -10.03 6.19
C MET A 111 -9.22 -8.98 7.26
N TYR A 112 -10.40 -8.37 7.16
CA TYR A 112 -10.83 -7.34 8.10
C TYR A 112 -10.84 -7.87 9.54
N GLY A 113 -10.26 -7.12 10.46
CA GLY A 113 -9.99 -7.50 11.85
C GLY A 113 -8.71 -8.31 12.08
N ILE A 114 -7.99 -8.72 11.02
CA ILE A 114 -6.80 -9.57 11.14
C ILE A 114 -5.56 -8.90 10.54
N GLY A 115 -5.57 -8.60 9.25
CA GLY A 115 -4.38 -8.14 8.53
C GLY A 115 -4.53 -8.17 7.02
N THR A 116 -3.45 -7.83 6.32
CA THR A 116 -3.41 -7.74 4.87
C THR A 116 -2.18 -8.46 4.31
N ASP A 117 -2.40 -9.22 3.24
CA ASP A 117 -1.39 -9.84 2.41
C ASP A 117 -1.31 -9.10 1.07
N VAL A 118 -0.14 -8.59 0.71
CA VAL A 118 0.13 -7.96 -0.59
C VAL A 118 1.04 -8.87 -1.40
N TYR A 119 0.64 -9.15 -2.64
CA TYR A 119 1.42 -9.92 -3.59
C TYR A 119 1.92 -8.98 -4.69
N ALA A 120 3.22 -8.70 -4.71
CA ALA A 120 3.88 -7.97 -5.78
C ALA A 120 4.58 -8.98 -6.69
N ARG A 121 4.17 -9.02 -7.96
CA ARG A 121 4.73 -9.87 -9.01
C ARG A 121 5.47 -8.99 -9.99
N VAL A 122 6.66 -9.42 -10.38
CA VAL A 122 7.51 -8.76 -11.35
C VAL A 122 7.93 -9.79 -12.38
N GLY A 123 7.73 -9.49 -13.66
CA GLY A 123 8.18 -10.36 -14.75
C GLY A 123 9.71 -10.40 -14.80
N LEU A 124 10.27 -11.60 -14.93
CA LEU A 124 11.70 -11.76 -15.16
C LEU A 124 12.01 -11.52 -16.63
N LEU A 125 13.08 -10.76 -16.88
CA LEU A 125 13.59 -10.54 -18.22
C LEU A 125 14.32 -11.80 -18.69
N THR A 126 13.57 -12.78 -19.18
CA THR A 126 14.14 -13.90 -19.92
C THR A 126 14.42 -13.48 -21.36
N SER A 127 15.28 -14.22 -22.08
CA SER A 127 15.60 -13.94 -23.49
C SER A 127 14.37 -13.92 -24.40
N GLU A 128 13.29 -14.59 -24.00
CA GLU A 128 12.03 -14.68 -24.74
C GLU A 128 11.03 -13.54 -24.41
N ASN A 129 11.17 -12.91 -23.24
CA ASN A 129 10.20 -11.94 -22.71
C ASN A 129 10.72 -10.48 -22.76
N ARG A 130 11.49 -10.15 -23.81
CA ARG A 130 12.15 -8.84 -23.99
C ARG A 130 11.25 -7.71 -24.48
N VAL A 131 9.97 -7.95 -24.69
CA VAL A 131 9.04 -6.94 -25.24
C VAL A 131 8.33 -6.23 -24.11
N ILE A 132 8.90 -5.11 -23.66
CA ILE A 132 8.17 -4.14 -22.82
C ILE A 132 7.16 -3.45 -23.74
N ARG A 133 5.86 -3.69 -23.51
CA ARG A 133 4.79 -3.00 -24.23
C ARG A 133 4.65 -1.58 -23.66
N LEU A 134 5.07 -0.58 -24.44
CA LEU A 134 4.83 0.84 -24.20
C LEU A 134 3.47 1.27 -24.76
#